data_AF-A0A9X2Q8L2-F1
#
_entry.id   AF-A0A9X2Q8L2-F1
#
_cell.length_a   1.000
_cell.length_b   1.000
_cell.length_c   1.000
_cell.angle_alpha   90.00
_cell.angle_beta   90.00
_cell.angle_gamma   90.00
#
_symmetry.space_group_name_H-M   'P 1'
#
loop_
_entity.id
_entity.type
_entity.pdbx_description
1 polymer ?
#
loop_
_entity_poly.entity_id
_entity_poly.type
_entity_poly.pdbx_seq_one_letter_code
_entity_poly.pdbx_strand_id
1 'polypeptide(L)'
;MRNMEGDYERGLEILEDILPGWQPTSPTTPKTHIFHDAIEAAGNLGKWDRATYWAQRGQESAKPLSEVSGPYVELCYAVDKAFSTYKDEDTCEALELLGNSISRLPAPSNPRIRMLYRRAAHVTVWIHQDLGGLELSDIQEPSPGLASQFEADSEETDADVMEKKALFSILEESTNLADCGEVDLEVAHAAEAGNIMTQSMGAMRELNQGIRIAAGDLPDRFVAMIETARERLAAEGQSPPTDDLEVQEVLHLLTYGVINELASETPDSSVLAEWRSRLEEIAFDVSSATSWFDVAEKAFSSANGDRRTLVELTHLLQNKGALPNERLVAAAALARGSSDENTKLLSLAILVTSAARDPFGVAANNAIASLAGVDVKPGNGIQEAARAIIESDQFEALSLDSNFKNTLREITDGNIDWGVPTASTQSL
;
A
#
# COMPACT_ATOMS: atom_id res chain seq x y z
N MET A 1 27.01 3.87 -30.03
CA MET A 1 27.40 4.52 -31.29
C MET A 1 26.70 5.87 -31.35
N ARG A 2 27.34 7.00 -31.04
CA ARG A 2 26.67 8.32 -30.96
C ARG A 2 26.26 8.94 -32.32
N ASN A 3 26.18 8.15 -33.40
CA ASN A 3 25.97 8.64 -34.78
C ASN A 3 24.89 7.82 -35.53
N MET A 4 23.69 7.68 -34.97
CA MET A 4 22.51 7.24 -35.74
C MET A 4 21.39 8.29 -35.62
N GLU A 5 21.73 9.57 -35.77
CA GLU A 5 20.75 10.66 -35.80
C GLU A 5 19.78 10.46 -36.99
N GLY A 6 18.63 9.84 -36.71
CA GLY A 6 17.44 9.82 -37.57
C GLY A 6 17.28 8.64 -38.54
N ASP A 7 18.30 7.80 -38.75
CA ASP A 7 18.20 6.60 -39.61
C ASP A 7 18.10 5.31 -38.78
N TYR A 8 17.01 5.21 -38.03
CA TYR A 8 16.72 4.04 -37.19
C TYR A 8 16.54 2.76 -38.00
N GLU A 9 16.08 2.86 -39.25
CA GLU A 9 15.85 1.71 -40.12
C GLU A 9 17.17 1.04 -40.50
N ARG A 10 18.13 1.81 -41.01
CA ARG A 10 19.45 1.28 -41.34
C ARG A 10 20.23 0.85 -40.11
N GLY A 11 20.06 1.57 -39.00
CA GLY A 11 20.66 1.22 -37.71
C GLY A 11 20.18 -0.13 -37.21
N LEU A 12 18.86 -0.34 -37.21
CA LEU A 12 18.27 -1.61 -36.81
C LEU A 12 18.76 -2.75 -37.70
N GLU A 13 18.75 -2.61 -39.04
CA GLU A 13 19.27 -3.66 -39.96
C GLU A 13 20.68 -4.12 -39.59
N ILE A 14 21.60 -3.18 -39.32
CA ILE A 14 22.98 -3.50 -38.95
C ILE A 14 23.02 -4.22 -37.60
N LEU A 15 22.19 -3.80 -36.65
CA LEU A 15 22.11 -4.42 -35.32
C LEU A 15 21.50 -5.83 -35.41
N GLU A 16 20.46 -6.05 -36.21
CA GLU A 16 19.85 -7.37 -36.40
C GLU A 16 20.83 -8.38 -37.03
N ASP A 17 21.74 -7.92 -37.89
CA ASP A 17 22.79 -8.75 -38.48
C ASP A 17 23.89 -9.14 -37.46
N ILE A 18 24.25 -8.24 -36.54
CA ILE A 18 25.43 -8.38 -35.67
C ILE A 18 25.09 -8.99 -34.31
N LEU A 19 23.96 -8.62 -33.72
CA LEU A 19 23.57 -8.98 -32.35
C LEU A 19 23.35 -10.49 -32.11
N PRO A 20 22.86 -11.30 -33.07
CA PRO A 20 22.69 -12.74 -32.85
C PRO A 20 23.99 -13.47 -32.47
N GLY A 21 25.14 -12.98 -32.96
CA GLY A 21 26.47 -13.53 -32.63
C GLY A 21 27.18 -12.84 -31.47
N TRP A 22 26.53 -11.88 -30.83
CA TRP A 22 27.16 -11.00 -29.85
C TRP A 22 27.07 -11.57 -28.43
N GLN A 23 28.19 -11.57 -27.70
CA GLN A 23 28.25 -11.97 -26.29
C GLN A 23 28.89 -10.86 -25.44
N PRO A 24 28.18 -10.32 -24.44
CA PRO A 24 28.78 -9.38 -23.51
C PRO A 24 29.76 -10.10 -22.58
N THR A 25 30.89 -9.48 -22.30
CA THR A 25 31.96 -10.06 -21.46
C THR A 25 32.13 -9.34 -20.13
N SER A 26 31.47 -8.18 -19.94
CA SER A 26 31.48 -7.43 -18.68
C SER A 26 30.33 -6.40 -18.67
N PRO A 27 29.76 -6.09 -17.48
CA PRO A 27 28.64 -5.17 -17.32
C PRO A 27 28.95 -3.71 -17.68
N THR A 28 30.23 -3.34 -17.79
CA THR A 28 30.67 -1.99 -18.15
C THR A 28 31.14 -1.88 -19.60
N THR A 29 31.02 -2.96 -20.38
CA THR A 29 31.43 -2.92 -21.78
C THR A 29 30.36 -2.27 -22.63
N PRO A 30 30.74 -1.50 -23.67
CA PRO A 30 29.79 -1.02 -24.69
C PRO A 30 28.92 -2.14 -25.29
N LYS A 31 29.41 -3.39 -25.25
CA LYS A 31 28.69 -4.59 -25.68
C LYS A 31 27.46 -4.93 -24.85
N THR A 32 27.39 -4.45 -23.62
CA THR A 32 26.24 -4.61 -22.73
C THR A 32 25.19 -3.53 -22.97
N HIS A 33 25.57 -2.44 -23.65
CA HIS A 33 24.72 -1.29 -23.96
C HIS A 33 24.20 -1.33 -25.41
N ILE A 34 24.69 -2.25 -26.26
CA ILE A 34 24.32 -2.32 -27.68
C ILE A 34 22.86 -2.76 -27.90
N PHE A 35 22.27 -3.48 -26.96
CA PHE A 35 20.85 -3.88 -27.05
C PHE A 35 19.92 -2.69 -26.82
N HIS A 36 20.33 -1.69 -26.02
CA HIS A 36 19.62 -0.42 -25.90
C HIS A 36 19.45 0.25 -27.27
N ASP A 37 20.54 0.39 -28.04
CA ASP A 37 20.50 0.99 -29.39
C ASP A 37 19.48 0.27 -30.32
N ALA A 38 19.31 -1.06 -30.16
CA ALA A 38 18.35 -1.85 -30.94
C ALA A 38 16.89 -1.66 -30.48
N ILE A 39 16.67 -1.59 -29.16
CA ILE A 39 15.35 -1.29 -28.56
C ILE A 39 14.92 0.12 -28.98
N GLU A 40 15.82 1.09 -28.85
CA GLU A 40 15.59 2.48 -29.22
C GLU A 40 15.24 2.60 -30.71
N ALA A 41 16.03 1.98 -31.59
CA ALA A 41 15.78 2.03 -33.02
C ALA A 41 14.45 1.34 -33.41
N ALA A 42 14.14 0.18 -32.84
CA ALA A 42 12.89 -0.52 -33.10
C ALA A 42 11.67 0.26 -32.60
N GLY A 43 11.72 0.79 -31.38
CA GLY A 43 10.62 1.57 -30.80
C GLY A 43 10.37 2.90 -31.53
N ASN A 44 11.42 3.62 -31.94
CA ASN A 44 11.26 4.83 -32.75
C ASN A 44 10.68 4.57 -34.16
N LEU A 45 10.77 3.34 -34.66
CA LEU A 45 10.11 2.89 -35.90
C LEU A 45 8.69 2.36 -35.66
N GLY A 46 8.20 2.32 -34.41
CA GLY A 46 6.94 1.70 -34.02
C GLY A 46 6.90 0.18 -34.16
N LYS A 47 8.07 -0.47 -34.28
CA LYS A 47 8.19 -1.95 -34.37
C LYS A 47 8.30 -2.52 -32.95
N TRP A 48 7.21 -2.47 -32.19
CA TRP A 48 7.20 -2.80 -30.76
C TRP A 48 7.45 -4.29 -30.48
N ASP A 49 6.95 -5.19 -31.34
CA ASP A 49 7.32 -6.61 -31.35
C ASP A 49 8.85 -6.83 -31.37
N ARG A 50 9.55 -6.04 -32.19
CA ARG A 50 11.02 -6.06 -32.31
C ARG A 50 11.71 -5.43 -31.12
N ALA A 51 11.18 -4.34 -30.58
CA ALA A 51 11.70 -3.72 -29.37
C ALA A 51 11.63 -4.71 -28.18
N THR A 52 10.50 -5.41 -28.02
CA THR A 52 10.29 -6.47 -27.02
C THR A 52 11.29 -7.61 -27.21
N TYR A 53 11.49 -8.07 -28.45
CA TYR A 53 12.49 -9.10 -28.76
C TYR A 53 13.90 -8.68 -28.34
N TRP A 54 14.34 -7.47 -28.69
CA TRP A 54 15.68 -7.00 -28.35
C TRP A 54 15.85 -6.73 -26.85
N ALA A 55 14.82 -6.26 -26.15
CA ALA A 55 14.81 -6.12 -24.71
C ALA A 55 14.96 -7.47 -24.00
N GLN A 56 14.23 -8.49 -24.43
CA GLN A 56 14.39 -9.85 -23.91
C GLN A 56 15.81 -10.39 -24.14
N ARG A 57 16.37 -10.22 -25.35
CA ARG A 57 17.74 -10.66 -25.66
C ARG A 57 18.78 -9.91 -24.83
N GLY A 58 18.57 -8.61 -24.59
CA GLY A 58 19.39 -7.80 -23.70
C GLY A 58 19.35 -8.32 -22.25
N GLN A 59 18.15 -8.62 -21.75
CA GLN A 59 17.94 -9.20 -20.42
C GLN A 59 18.64 -10.57 -20.28
N GLU A 60 18.42 -11.50 -21.22
CA GLU A 60 19.06 -12.81 -21.25
C GLU A 60 20.60 -12.71 -21.27
N SER A 61 21.11 -11.76 -22.05
CA SER A 61 22.55 -11.52 -22.18
C SER A 61 23.16 -10.88 -20.93
N ALA A 62 22.37 -10.11 -20.17
CA ALA A 62 22.80 -9.47 -18.93
C ALA A 62 22.75 -10.41 -17.72
N LYS A 63 21.90 -11.45 -17.74
CA LYS A 63 21.71 -12.39 -16.63
C LYS A 63 23.01 -13.02 -16.08
N PRO A 64 23.99 -13.46 -16.91
CA PRO A 64 25.28 -13.96 -16.41
C PRO A 64 26.14 -12.89 -15.74
N LEU A 65 25.91 -11.61 -16.05
CA LEU A 65 26.65 -10.47 -15.48
C LEU A 65 26.09 -10.07 -14.11
N SER A 66 24.85 -10.48 -13.79
CA SER A 66 24.17 -10.17 -12.53
C SER A 66 24.93 -10.70 -11.30
N GLU A 67 25.73 -11.76 -11.45
CA GLU A 67 26.60 -12.29 -10.38
C GLU A 67 27.74 -11.32 -9.99
N VAL A 68 28.18 -10.47 -10.93
CA VAL A 68 29.37 -9.61 -10.76
C VAL A 68 28.97 -8.16 -10.43
N SER A 69 27.90 -7.65 -11.01
CA SER A 69 27.46 -6.25 -10.85
C SER A 69 26.12 -6.07 -10.15
N GLY A 70 25.52 -7.16 -9.65
CA GLY A 70 24.14 -7.16 -9.20
C GLY A 70 23.14 -7.09 -10.37
N PRO A 71 21.83 -7.21 -10.09
CA PRO A 71 20.81 -7.41 -11.12
C PRO A 71 20.49 -6.14 -11.93
N TYR A 72 21.19 -5.03 -11.69
CA TYR A 72 20.87 -3.71 -12.24
C TYR A 72 20.69 -3.71 -13.77
N VAL A 73 21.67 -4.21 -14.52
CA VAL A 73 21.64 -4.20 -15.99
C VAL A 73 20.52 -5.09 -16.53
N GLU A 74 20.33 -6.25 -15.91
CA GLU A 74 19.25 -7.17 -16.27
C GLU A 74 17.88 -6.52 -16.06
N LEU A 75 17.70 -5.81 -14.95
CA LEU A 75 16.43 -5.14 -14.62
C LEU A 75 16.15 -3.92 -15.49
N CYS A 76 17.17 -3.17 -15.93
CA CYS A 76 17.00 -2.14 -16.94
C CYS A 76 16.32 -2.70 -18.21
N TYR A 77 16.82 -3.83 -18.73
CA TYR A 77 16.22 -4.48 -19.89
C TYR A 77 14.85 -5.09 -19.60
N ALA A 78 14.62 -5.57 -18.38
CA ALA A 78 13.31 -6.10 -17.98
C ALA A 78 12.22 -5.00 -17.98
N VAL A 79 12.55 -3.79 -17.50
CA VAL A 79 11.63 -2.64 -17.53
C VAL A 79 11.35 -2.20 -18.98
N ASP A 80 12.37 -2.12 -19.83
CA ASP A 80 12.18 -1.78 -21.25
C ASP A 80 11.39 -2.85 -22.01
N LYS A 81 11.56 -4.14 -21.65
CA LYS A 81 10.75 -5.23 -22.19
C LYS A 81 9.29 -4.98 -21.86
N ALA A 82 8.99 -4.71 -20.59
CA ALA A 82 7.61 -4.50 -20.15
C ALA A 82 6.96 -3.29 -20.83
N PHE A 83 7.68 -2.17 -20.97
CA PHE A 83 7.18 -1.01 -21.72
C PHE A 83 6.93 -1.34 -23.20
N SER A 84 7.87 -2.06 -23.84
CA SER A 84 7.70 -2.45 -25.25
C SER A 84 6.53 -3.42 -25.45
N THR A 85 6.33 -4.36 -24.53
CA THR A 85 5.17 -5.27 -24.49
C THR A 85 3.85 -4.50 -24.37
N TYR A 86 3.80 -3.46 -23.53
CA TYR A 86 2.62 -2.61 -23.41
C TYR A 86 2.30 -1.91 -24.74
N LYS A 87 3.32 -1.34 -25.39
CA LYS A 87 3.18 -0.66 -26.69
C LYS A 87 2.86 -1.63 -27.84
N ASP A 88 3.13 -2.92 -27.67
CA ASP A 88 2.73 -4.01 -28.58
C ASP A 88 1.31 -4.53 -28.27
N GLU A 89 0.52 -3.78 -27.51
CA GLU A 89 -0.89 -4.04 -27.16
C GLU A 89 -1.12 -5.24 -26.23
N ASP A 90 -0.07 -5.85 -25.64
CA ASP A 90 -0.20 -6.87 -24.59
C ASP A 90 -0.11 -6.24 -23.20
N THR A 91 -1.21 -5.59 -22.79
CA THR A 91 -1.26 -4.84 -21.53
C THR A 91 -1.05 -5.72 -20.30
N CYS A 92 -1.66 -6.90 -20.27
CA CYS A 92 -1.60 -7.75 -19.08
C CYS A 92 -0.21 -8.39 -18.89
N GLU A 93 0.43 -8.86 -19.97
CA GLU A 93 1.81 -9.34 -19.89
C GLU A 93 2.75 -8.19 -19.47
N ALA A 94 2.54 -6.98 -19.97
CA ALA A 94 3.36 -5.83 -19.60
C ALA A 94 3.28 -5.50 -18.09
N LEU A 95 2.09 -5.49 -17.50
CA LEU A 95 1.90 -5.23 -16.08
C LEU A 95 2.53 -6.34 -15.21
N GLU A 96 2.41 -7.61 -15.63
CA GLU A 96 3.07 -8.74 -14.96
C GLU A 96 4.61 -8.61 -15.04
N LEU A 97 5.15 -8.27 -16.20
CA LEU A 97 6.59 -8.05 -16.40
C LEU A 97 7.12 -6.87 -15.55
N LEU A 98 6.33 -5.79 -15.41
CA LEU A 98 6.67 -4.68 -14.51
C LEU A 98 6.64 -5.12 -13.05
N GLY A 99 5.62 -5.86 -12.61
CA GLY A 99 5.55 -6.41 -11.26
C GLY A 99 6.78 -7.26 -10.92
N ASN A 100 7.15 -8.16 -11.83
CA ASN A 100 8.34 -9.00 -11.73
C ASN A 100 9.66 -8.21 -11.72
N SER A 101 9.72 -7.09 -12.42
CA SER A 101 10.90 -6.22 -12.45
C SER A 101 11.03 -5.41 -11.18
N ILE A 102 9.93 -4.81 -10.72
CA ILE A 102 9.87 -3.99 -9.51
C ILE A 102 10.19 -4.82 -8.27
N SER A 103 9.71 -6.07 -8.19
CA SER A 103 9.97 -6.96 -7.05
C SER A 103 11.46 -7.21 -6.81
N ARG A 104 12.20 -7.32 -7.91
CA ARG A 104 13.62 -7.63 -7.93
C ARG A 104 14.52 -6.41 -7.81
N LEU A 105 13.98 -5.19 -7.78
CA LEU A 105 14.80 -3.99 -7.63
C LEU A 105 15.61 -4.07 -6.32
N PRO A 106 16.93 -3.83 -6.34
CA PRO A 106 17.74 -3.81 -5.12
C PRO A 106 17.50 -2.51 -4.33
N ALA A 107 17.81 -2.48 -3.03
CA ALA A 107 17.70 -1.25 -2.24
C ALA A 107 18.41 -0.05 -2.91
N PRO A 108 17.83 1.18 -2.90
CA PRO A 108 18.31 2.37 -3.61
C PRO A 108 19.57 2.99 -2.99
N SER A 109 20.61 2.17 -2.89
CA SER A 109 21.86 2.40 -2.16
C SER A 109 22.90 3.18 -2.94
N ASN A 110 22.74 3.31 -4.27
CA ASN A 110 23.65 4.06 -5.12
C ASN A 110 22.91 4.76 -6.28
N PRO A 111 23.55 5.76 -6.93
CA PRO A 111 22.96 6.55 -8.01
C PRO A 111 22.33 5.74 -9.15
N ARG A 112 22.98 4.64 -9.59
CA ARG A 112 22.48 3.83 -10.71
C ARG A 112 21.19 3.11 -10.34
N ILE A 113 21.14 2.54 -9.14
CA ILE A 113 19.91 1.89 -8.65
C ILE A 113 18.78 2.91 -8.50
N ARG A 114 19.08 4.11 -7.97
CA ARG A 114 18.09 5.20 -7.84
C ARG A 114 17.52 5.64 -9.19
N MET A 115 18.37 5.73 -10.21
CA MET A 115 17.96 6.02 -11.59
C MET A 115 17.02 4.93 -12.14
N LEU A 116 17.34 3.65 -11.93
CA LEU A 116 16.45 2.55 -12.33
C LEU A 116 15.09 2.62 -11.61
N TYR A 117 15.05 2.96 -10.32
CA TYR A 117 13.78 3.18 -9.60
C TYR A 117 12.94 4.27 -10.26
N ARG A 118 13.56 5.41 -10.62
CA ARG A 118 12.87 6.54 -11.25
C ARG A 118 12.32 6.18 -12.62
N ARG A 119 13.08 5.43 -13.41
CA ARG A 119 12.67 5.02 -14.76
C ARG A 119 11.58 3.94 -14.73
N ALA A 120 11.68 2.98 -13.80
CA ALA A 120 10.60 2.05 -13.53
C ALA A 120 9.34 2.81 -13.07
N ALA A 121 9.47 3.80 -12.19
CA ALA A 121 8.36 4.65 -11.77
C ALA A 121 7.74 5.42 -12.94
N HIS A 122 8.55 6.02 -13.79
CA HIS A 122 8.09 6.76 -14.97
C HIS A 122 7.28 5.87 -15.91
N VAL A 123 7.80 4.68 -16.24
CA VAL A 123 7.08 3.69 -17.06
C VAL A 123 5.75 3.28 -16.40
N THR A 124 5.78 2.89 -15.13
CA THR A 124 4.60 2.43 -14.40
C THR A 124 3.51 3.51 -14.30
N VAL A 125 3.89 4.74 -13.95
CA VAL A 125 2.94 5.86 -13.78
C VAL A 125 2.38 6.28 -15.14
N TRP A 126 3.21 6.31 -16.19
CA TRP A 126 2.73 6.68 -17.52
C TRP A 126 1.72 5.66 -18.07
N ILE A 127 1.99 4.35 -17.93
CA ILE A 127 1.04 3.30 -18.33
C ILE A 127 -0.28 3.43 -17.55
N HIS A 128 -0.21 3.69 -16.24
CA HIS A 128 -1.39 3.91 -15.42
C HIS A 128 -2.24 5.09 -15.93
N GLN A 129 -1.58 6.19 -16.31
CA GLN A 129 -2.24 7.35 -16.89
C GLN A 129 -2.87 7.04 -18.26
N ASP A 130 -2.16 6.32 -19.13
CA ASP A 130 -2.64 5.94 -20.47
C ASP A 130 -3.86 5.00 -20.40
N LEU A 131 -3.94 4.15 -19.36
CA LEU A 131 -5.10 3.31 -19.06
C LEU A 131 -6.31 4.07 -18.47
N GLY A 132 -6.18 5.37 -18.21
CA GLY A 132 -7.28 6.21 -17.68
C GLY A 132 -7.29 6.35 -16.15
N GLY A 133 -6.16 6.12 -15.47
CA GLY A 133 -5.96 6.52 -14.08
C GLY A 133 -6.16 8.02 -13.84
N LEU A 134 -6.32 8.44 -12.58
CA LEU A 134 -6.46 9.87 -12.22
C LEU A 134 -5.33 10.67 -12.88
N GLU A 135 -5.65 11.86 -13.42
CA GLU A 135 -4.67 12.73 -14.06
C GLU A 135 -3.56 13.15 -13.08
N LEU A 136 -2.46 12.41 -13.08
CA LEU A 136 -1.17 12.86 -12.59
C LEU A 136 -0.57 13.73 -13.71
N SER A 137 -0.59 15.05 -13.51
CA SER A 137 0.07 16.11 -14.30
C SER A 137 1.02 15.66 -15.44
N ASP A 138 0.81 16.10 -16.69
CA ASP A 138 1.80 16.23 -17.79
C ASP A 138 3.01 15.26 -17.84
N ILE A 139 2.87 13.99 -17.44
CA ILE A 139 3.97 13.02 -17.54
C ILE A 139 4.14 12.67 -19.01
N GLN A 140 5.32 12.99 -19.55
CA GLN A 140 5.66 12.64 -20.93
C GLN A 140 5.78 11.13 -21.10
N GLU A 141 5.45 10.63 -22.28
CA GLU A 141 5.67 9.23 -22.63
C GLU A 141 7.17 8.87 -22.49
N PRO A 142 7.51 7.75 -21.82
CA PRO A 142 8.87 7.23 -21.77
C PRO A 142 9.42 7.00 -23.18
N SER A 143 10.68 7.38 -23.41
CA SER A 143 11.36 7.02 -24.66
C SER A 143 11.60 5.51 -24.74
N PRO A 144 11.61 4.91 -25.95
CA PRO A 144 12.02 3.53 -26.12
C PRO A 144 13.44 3.29 -25.58
N GLY A 145 13.60 2.30 -24.70
CA GLY A 145 14.89 1.98 -24.10
C GLY A 145 15.30 2.88 -22.93
N LEU A 146 14.39 3.71 -22.39
CA LEU A 146 14.67 4.62 -21.28
C LEU A 146 15.44 3.93 -20.12
N ALA A 147 14.99 2.76 -19.68
CA ALA A 147 15.60 2.08 -18.53
C ALA A 147 17.01 1.57 -18.84
N SER A 148 17.27 1.11 -20.07
CA SER A 148 18.58 0.69 -20.57
C SER A 148 19.46 1.84 -21.09
N GLN A 149 19.08 3.09 -20.91
CA GLN A 149 19.96 4.23 -21.20
C GLN A 149 20.97 4.45 -20.05
N PHE A 150 22.10 3.74 -20.07
CA PHE A 150 22.99 3.71 -18.89
C PHE A 150 23.79 5.00 -18.60
N GLU A 151 23.67 6.03 -19.44
CA GLU A 151 24.19 7.37 -19.15
C GLU A 151 23.26 8.05 -18.12
N ALA A 152 23.85 8.60 -17.05
CA ALA A 152 23.10 9.27 -15.98
C ALA A 152 23.18 10.78 -16.16
N ASP A 153 22.05 11.47 -16.18
CA ASP A 153 22.00 12.91 -15.95
C ASP A 153 22.09 13.18 -14.45
N SER A 154 22.88 14.19 -14.06
CA SER A 154 23.16 14.50 -12.65
C SER A 154 21.91 14.87 -11.84
N GLU A 155 20.82 15.27 -12.49
CA GLU A 155 19.53 15.58 -11.86
C GLU A 155 18.71 14.32 -11.53
N GLU A 156 18.92 13.20 -12.22
CA GLU A 156 18.21 11.93 -11.96
C GLU A 156 18.75 11.18 -10.74
N THR A 157 19.99 11.42 -10.35
CA THR A 157 20.69 10.62 -9.34
C THR A 157 20.49 11.08 -7.90
N ASP A 158 20.11 12.34 -7.69
CA ASP A 158 20.14 13.01 -6.39
C ASP A 158 18.75 13.21 -5.75
N ALA A 159 17.67 12.98 -6.50
CA ALA A 159 16.32 13.27 -6.04
C ALA A 159 15.56 12.01 -5.56
N ASP A 160 14.53 12.22 -4.73
CA ASP A 160 13.80 11.16 -4.01
C ASP A 160 13.23 10.10 -4.96
N VAL A 161 13.26 8.83 -4.54
CA VAL A 161 12.73 7.71 -5.33
C VAL A 161 11.37 7.30 -4.81
N MET A 162 10.46 6.93 -5.71
CA MET A 162 9.19 6.33 -5.31
C MET A 162 9.46 4.97 -4.65
N GLU A 163 8.87 4.75 -3.48
CA GLU A 163 9.00 3.47 -2.78
C GLU A 163 8.35 2.34 -3.61
N LYS A 164 8.92 1.14 -3.56
CA LYS A 164 8.35 -0.05 -4.22
C LYS A 164 6.89 -0.28 -3.85
N LYS A 165 6.52 -0.01 -2.60
CA LYS A 165 5.13 -0.13 -2.11
C LYS A 165 4.15 0.77 -2.87
N ALA A 166 4.58 1.98 -3.23
CA ALA A 166 3.78 2.90 -4.03
C ALA A 166 3.72 2.42 -5.50
N LEU A 167 4.83 1.94 -6.05
CA LEU A 167 4.87 1.36 -7.40
C LEU A 167 3.93 0.16 -7.55
N PHE A 168 3.89 -0.74 -6.56
CA PHE A 168 2.95 -1.86 -6.56
C PHE A 168 1.49 -1.43 -6.46
N SER A 169 1.20 -0.39 -5.65
CA SER A 169 -0.16 0.17 -5.57
C SER A 169 -0.64 0.66 -6.94
N ILE A 170 0.23 1.33 -7.68
CA ILE A 170 -0.08 1.84 -9.02
C ILE A 170 -0.25 0.68 -10.01
N LEU A 171 0.59 -0.37 -9.93
CA LEU A 171 0.44 -1.56 -10.78
C LEU A 171 -0.88 -2.31 -10.51
N GLU A 172 -1.28 -2.43 -9.25
CA GLU A 172 -2.55 -3.05 -8.86
C GLU A 172 -3.74 -2.26 -9.42
N GLU A 173 -3.72 -0.93 -9.28
CA GLU A 173 -4.74 -0.06 -9.87
C GLU A 173 -4.77 -0.16 -11.40
N SER A 174 -3.61 -0.18 -12.07
CA SER A 174 -3.51 -0.37 -13.53
C SER A 174 -4.04 -1.73 -13.98
N THR A 175 -3.80 -2.78 -13.20
CA THR A 175 -4.30 -4.13 -13.48
C THR A 175 -5.83 -4.18 -13.44
N ASN A 176 -6.41 -3.49 -12.46
CA ASN A 176 -7.86 -3.35 -12.34
C ASN A 176 -8.46 -2.50 -13.47
N LEU A 177 -7.79 -1.41 -13.88
CA LEU A 177 -8.23 -0.58 -15.01
C LEU A 177 -8.20 -1.35 -16.34
N ALA A 178 -7.23 -2.24 -16.51
CA ALA A 178 -7.05 -3.05 -17.71
C ALA A 178 -7.87 -4.35 -17.73
N ASP A 179 -8.67 -4.63 -16.69
CA ASP A 179 -9.45 -5.88 -16.55
C ASP A 179 -8.61 -7.17 -16.68
N CYS A 180 -7.34 -7.14 -16.24
CA CYS A 180 -6.39 -8.26 -16.43
C CYS A 180 -6.59 -9.46 -15.49
N GLY A 181 -7.57 -9.41 -14.57
CA GLY A 181 -7.75 -10.42 -13.52
C GLY A 181 -6.73 -10.31 -12.39
N GLU A 182 -6.63 -11.33 -11.52
CA GLU A 182 -5.57 -11.43 -10.51
C GLU A 182 -4.22 -11.61 -11.22
N VAL A 183 -3.51 -10.52 -11.48
CA VAL A 183 -2.07 -10.59 -11.76
C VAL A 183 -1.40 -10.96 -10.44
N ASP A 184 -0.69 -12.08 -10.45
CA ASP A 184 -0.03 -12.69 -9.28
C ASP A 184 1.16 -11.83 -8.82
N LEU A 185 0.86 -10.63 -8.32
CA LEU A 185 1.79 -9.66 -7.73
C LEU A 185 2.17 -10.08 -6.29
N GLU A 186 1.57 -11.15 -5.76
CA GLU A 186 1.76 -11.66 -4.38
C GLU A 186 3.23 -12.06 -4.09
N VAL A 187 3.92 -12.63 -5.09
CA VAL A 187 5.32 -13.10 -4.92
C VAL A 187 6.29 -11.93 -4.71
N ALA A 188 5.93 -10.73 -5.16
CA ALA A 188 6.79 -9.57 -5.18
C ALA A 188 6.87 -8.80 -3.86
N HIS A 189 5.77 -8.78 -3.11
CA HIS A 189 5.71 -8.20 -1.77
C HIS A 189 6.45 -9.06 -0.72
N ALA A 190 6.57 -10.36 -0.96
CA ALA A 190 7.19 -11.31 -0.04
C ALA A 190 8.74 -11.19 0.04
N ALA A 191 9.41 -10.77 -1.05
CA ALA A 191 10.87 -10.85 -1.18
C ALA A 191 11.67 -9.73 -0.47
N GLU A 192 11.03 -8.64 -0.05
CA GLU A 192 11.72 -7.52 0.62
C GLU A 192 11.34 -7.35 2.10
N ALA A 193 10.35 -8.11 2.56
CA ALA A 193 9.84 -8.06 3.92
C ALA A 193 10.48 -9.16 4.78
N GLY A 194 11.77 -9.00 5.10
CA GLY A 194 12.42 -9.75 6.19
C GLY A 194 11.92 -9.34 7.59
N ASN A 195 10.66 -8.90 7.70
CA ASN A 195 10.05 -8.47 8.94
C ASN A 195 8.60 -8.94 8.92
N ILE A 196 8.28 -9.86 9.81
CA ILE A 196 6.95 -10.47 10.06
C ILE A 196 5.83 -9.40 10.00
N MET A 197 6.11 -8.20 10.51
CA MET A 197 5.24 -7.02 10.51
C MET A 197 4.76 -6.54 9.13
N THR A 198 5.57 -6.70 8.08
CA THR A 198 5.28 -6.14 6.73
C THR A 198 4.48 -7.13 5.86
N GLN A 199 4.58 -8.43 6.16
CA GLN A 199 3.73 -9.46 5.53
C GLN A 199 2.39 -9.57 6.24
N SER A 200 2.34 -9.34 7.56
CA SER A 200 1.10 -8.97 8.24
C SER A 200 0.45 -7.79 7.50
N MET A 201 1.19 -6.73 7.13
CA MET A 201 0.63 -5.61 6.34
C MET A 201 0.08 -5.97 4.94
N GLY A 202 0.55 -7.03 4.29
CA GLY A 202 0.04 -7.52 3.00
C GLY A 202 -1.30 -8.23 3.14
N ALA A 203 -1.36 -9.22 4.04
CA ALA A 203 -2.63 -9.83 4.46
C ALA A 203 -3.60 -8.79 5.06
N MET A 204 -3.07 -7.76 5.72
CA MET A 204 -3.83 -6.61 6.25
C MET A 204 -4.30 -5.65 5.14
N ARG A 205 -3.66 -5.62 3.96
CA ARG A 205 -4.15 -4.91 2.76
C ARG A 205 -5.28 -5.66 2.08
N GLU A 206 -5.18 -6.99 1.98
CA GLU A 206 -6.27 -7.87 1.53
C GLU A 206 -7.45 -7.85 2.51
N LEU A 207 -7.18 -7.77 3.83
CA LEU A 207 -8.18 -7.46 4.86
C LEU A 207 -8.73 -6.05 4.68
N ASN A 208 -7.92 -5.03 4.38
CA ASN A 208 -8.42 -3.67 4.09
C ASN A 208 -9.35 -3.63 2.87
N GLN A 209 -9.08 -4.42 1.82
CA GLN A 209 -10.00 -4.59 0.68
C GLN A 209 -11.23 -5.42 1.05
N GLY A 210 -11.08 -6.48 1.86
CA GLY A 210 -12.18 -7.31 2.35
C GLY A 210 -13.15 -6.58 3.28
N ILE A 211 -12.62 -5.76 4.20
CA ILE A 211 -13.36 -4.91 5.14
C ILE A 211 -14.19 -3.87 4.38
N ARG A 212 -13.70 -3.38 3.24
CA ARG A 212 -14.45 -2.49 2.34
C ARG A 212 -15.65 -3.18 1.67
N ILE A 213 -15.65 -4.52 1.57
CA ILE A 213 -16.60 -5.29 0.75
C ILE A 213 -17.64 -6.02 1.61
N ALA A 214 -17.31 -6.51 2.81
CA ALA A 214 -18.28 -7.10 3.73
C ALA A 214 -17.74 -7.20 5.17
N ALA A 215 -18.33 -6.47 6.11
CA ALA A 215 -18.00 -6.59 7.53
C ALA A 215 -18.34 -7.99 8.13
N GLY A 216 -19.15 -8.80 7.43
CA GLY A 216 -19.48 -10.17 7.82
C GLY A 216 -18.42 -11.25 7.53
N ASP A 217 -17.41 -10.98 6.69
CA ASP A 217 -16.36 -11.96 6.32
C ASP A 217 -15.01 -11.71 7.03
N LEU A 218 -14.98 -10.69 7.90
CA LEU A 218 -13.84 -10.31 8.74
C LEU A 218 -13.26 -11.48 9.57
N PRO A 219 -14.06 -12.37 10.18
CA PRO A 219 -13.55 -13.41 11.11
C PRO A 219 -12.83 -14.55 10.41
N ASP A 220 -13.36 -14.98 9.27
CA ASP A 220 -12.80 -16.10 8.51
C ASP A 220 -11.50 -15.68 7.82
N ARG A 221 -11.46 -14.44 7.31
CA ARG A 221 -10.22 -13.80 6.81
C ARG A 221 -9.18 -13.62 7.92
N PHE A 222 -9.63 -13.34 9.13
CA PHE A 222 -8.78 -13.14 10.29
C PHE A 222 -8.16 -14.45 10.80
N VAL A 223 -8.95 -15.52 10.88
CA VAL A 223 -8.49 -16.88 11.17
C VAL A 223 -7.46 -17.32 10.14
N ALA A 224 -7.77 -17.15 8.85
CA ALA A 224 -6.86 -17.50 7.76
C ALA A 224 -5.51 -16.77 7.86
N MET A 225 -5.51 -15.49 8.26
CA MET A 225 -4.29 -14.71 8.44
C MET A 225 -3.41 -15.26 9.57
N ILE A 226 -4.01 -15.54 10.74
CA ILE A 226 -3.26 -16.06 11.90
C ILE A 226 -2.75 -17.47 11.63
N GLU A 227 -3.58 -18.33 11.03
CA GLU A 227 -3.17 -19.68 10.64
C GLU A 227 -2.01 -19.64 9.64
N THR A 228 -2.10 -18.79 8.61
CA THR A 228 -1.03 -18.60 7.63
C THR A 228 0.26 -18.10 8.28
N ALA A 229 0.17 -17.16 9.21
CA ALA A 229 1.34 -16.66 9.95
C ALA A 229 2.00 -17.77 10.78
N ARG A 230 1.19 -18.56 11.51
CA ARG A 230 1.67 -19.65 12.37
C ARG A 230 2.27 -20.80 11.58
N GLU A 231 1.67 -21.21 10.46
CA GLU A 231 2.21 -22.24 9.57
C GLU A 231 3.58 -21.85 9.02
N ARG A 232 3.78 -20.57 8.68
CA ARG A 232 5.04 -20.05 8.16
C ARG A 232 6.12 -19.94 9.24
N LEU A 233 5.78 -19.47 10.44
CA LEU A 233 6.70 -19.44 11.58
C LEU A 233 7.18 -20.86 11.93
N ALA A 234 6.27 -21.83 11.89
CA ALA A 234 6.61 -23.24 12.05
C ALA A 234 7.54 -23.77 10.94
N ALA A 235 7.33 -23.34 9.68
CA ALA A 235 8.18 -23.73 8.54
C ALA A 235 9.61 -23.16 8.63
N GLU A 236 9.79 -22.00 9.25
CA GLU A 236 11.11 -21.36 9.46
C GLU A 236 11.81 -21.82 10.76
N GLY A 237 11.19 -22.71 11.54
CA GLY A 237 11.73 -23.18 12.81
C GLY A 237 11.77 -22.09 13.90
N GLN A 238 11.01 -21.01 13.71
CA GLN A 238 10.86 -19.94 14.69
C GLN A 238 9.65 -20.25 15.58
N SER A 239 9.77 -19.94 16.87
CA SER A 239 8.60 -19.92 17.74
C SER A 239 7.79 -18.66 17.43
N PRO A 240 6.45 -18.72 17.48
CA PRO A 240 5.63 -17.53 17.24
C PRO A 240 6.06 -16.37 18.14
N PRO A 241 5.97 -15.12 17.64
CA PRO A 241 6.27 -13.95 18.46
C PRO A 241 5.43 -14.06 19.74
N THR A 242 6.05 -13.72 20.87
CA THR A 242 5.43 -13.76 22.20
C THR A 242 4.00 -13.24 22.19
N ASP A 243 3.09 -13.99 22.83
CA ASP A 243 1.62 -13.82 22.87
C ASP A 243 1.10 -12.36 22.85
N ASP A 244 1.82 -11.43 23.48
CA ASP A 244 1.43 -10.01 23.59
C ASP A 244 1.38 -9.23 22.26
N LEU A 245 2.27 -9.51 21.30
CA LEU A 245 2.31 -8.76 20.02
C LEU A 245 1.16 -9.21 19.10
N GLU A 246 0.92 -10.52 19.02
CA GLU A 246 -0.22 -11.11 18.31
C GLU A 246 -1.52 -10.52 18.87
N VAL A 247 -1.68 -10.49 20.20
CA VAL A 247 -2.87 -9.94 20.86
C VAL A 247 -3.13 -8.48 20.51
N GLN A 248 -2.09 -7.63 20.44
CA GLN A 248 -2.29 -6.22 20.10
C GLN A 248 -2.72 -6.01 18.65
N GLU A 249 -2.16 -6.75 17.70
CA GLU A 249 -2.53 -6.67 16.28
C GLU A 249 -3.96 -7.18 16.05
N VAL A 250 -4.31 -8.30 16.69
CA VAL A 250 -5.69 -8.82 16.75
C VAL A 250 -6.66 -7.75 17.23
N LEU A 251 -6.37 -7.12 18.38
CA LEU A 251 -7.26 -6.13 18.98
C LEU A 251 -7.40 -4.85 18.14
N HIS A 252 -6.36 -4.40 17.43
CA HIS A 252 -6.48 -3.25 16.52
C HIS A 252 -7.44 -3.56 15.37
N LEU A 253 -7.29 -4.72 14.73
CA LEU A 253 -8.16 -5.13 13.63
C LEU A 253 -9.61 -5.30 14.07
N LEU A 254 -9.85 -5.99 15.19
CA LEU A 254 -11.18 -6.13 15.76
C LEU A 254 -11.79 -4.76 16.10
N THR A 255 -10.98 -3.81 16.60
CA THR A 255 -11.42 -2.43 16.86
C THR A 255 -11.95 -1.75 15.61
N TYR A 256 -11.22 -1.79 14.49
CA TYR A 256 -11.69 -1.19 13.24
C TYR A 256 -12.88 -1.95 12.63
N GLY A 257 -12.96 -3.28 12.83
CA GLY A 257 -14.17 -4.06 12.52
C GLY A 257 -15.39 -3.55 13.29
N VAL A 258 -15.28 -3.37 14.60
CA VAL A 258 -16.37 -2.81 15.44
C VAL A 258 -16.74 -1.41 14.99
N ILE A 259 -15.76 -0.57 14.65
CA ILE A 259 -16.03 0.80 14.16
C ILE A 259 -16.88 0.76 12.89
N ASN A 260 -16.57 -0.13 11.95
CA ASN A 260 -17.34 -0.31 10.71
C ASN A 260 -18.78 -0.78 11.00
N GLU A 261 -18.95 -1.79 11.85
CA GLU A 261 -20.28 -2.28 12.25
C GLU A 261 -21.10 -1.22 12.99
N LEU A 262 -20.47 -0.47 13.89
CA LEU A 262 -21.12 0.65 14.58
C LEU A 262 -21.47 1.80 13.64
N ALA A 263 -20.78 1.98 12.52
CA ALA A 263 -21.11 3.02 11.54
C ALA A 263 -22.25 2.61 10.60
N SER A 264 -22.63 1.32 10.56
CA SER A 264 -23.72 0.82 9.73
C SER A 264 -25.09 1.39 10.16
N GLU A 265 -26.09 1.33 9.27
CA GLU A 265 -27.45 1.74 9.62
C GLU A 265 -28.04 0.90 10.76
N THR A 266 -27.76 -0.40 10.75
CA THR A 266 -28.26 -1.38 11.72
C THR A 266 -27.11 -2.21 12.31
N PRO A 267 -26.43 -1.71 13.35
CA PRO A 267 -25.31 -2.40 13.97
C PRO A 267 -25.73 -3.75 14.56
N ASP A 268 -25.05 -4.82 14.16
CA ASP A 268 -25.34 -6.18 14.63
C ASP A 268 -24.32 -6.63 15.67
N SER A 269 -24.78 -6.89 16.89
CA SER A 269 -23.90 -7.38 17.97
C SER A 269 -23.56 -8.87 17.85
N SER A 270 -24.28 -9.66 17.03
CA SER A 270 -24.00 -11.10 16.94
C SER A 270 -22.63 -11.41 16.36
N VAL A 271 -22.05 -10.44 15.61
CA VAL A 271 -20.69 -10.52 15.09
C VAL A 271 -19.67 -10.77 16.21
N LEU A 272 -19.84 -10.19 17.40
CA LEU A 272 -18.90 -10.38 18.51
C LEU A 272 -18.82 -11.83 18.99
N ALA A 273 -19.96 -12.54 19.00
CA ALA A 273 -20.01 -13.94 19.41
C ALA A 273 -19.33 -14.85 18.37
N GLU A 274 -19.53 -14.54 17.07
CA GLU A 274 -18.85 -15.22 15.98
C GLU A 274 -17.33 -15.00 16.05
N TRP A 275 -16.88 -13.75 16.25
CA TRP A 275 -15.46 -13.39 16.32
C TRP A 275 -14.78 -14.10 17.48
N ARG A 276 -15.45 -14.14 18.63
CA ARG A 276 -15.00 -14.89 19.80
C ARG A 276 -14.84 -16.39 19.50
N SER A 277 -15.85 -17.01 18.89
CA SER A 277 -15.81 -18.44 18.51
C SER A 277 -14.64 -18.74 17.58
N ARG A 278 -14.40 -17.88 16.58
CA ARG A 278 -13.30 -18.04 15.62
C ARG A 278 -11.91 -17.90 16.24
N LEU A 279 -11.75 -16.97 17.18
CA LEU A 279 -10.50 -16.86 17.96
C LEU A 279 -10.24 -18.10 18.81
N GLU A 280 -11.29 -18.66 19.42
CA GLU A 280 -11.18 -19.89 20.21
C GLU A 280 -10.83 -21.11 19.34
N GLU A 281 -11.34 -21.20 18.10
CA GLU A 281 -11.02 -22.26 17.13
C GLU A 281 -9.53 -22.35 16.82
N ILE A 282 -8.86 -21.20 16.70
CA ILE A 282 -7.41 -21.12 16.50
C ILE A 282 -6.62 -21.14 17.80
N ALA A 283 -7.21 -21.47 18.96
CA ALA A 283 -6.54 -21.46 20.25
C ALA A 283 -5.84 -20.11 20.59
N PHE A 284 -6.39 -18.99 20.14
CA PHE A 284 -5.97 -17.66 20.58
C PHE A 284 -6.42 -17.43 22.03
N ASP A 285 -5.57 -16.83 22.87
CA ASP A 285 -5.93 -16.53 24.26
C ASP A 285 -6.90 -15.34 24.35
N VAL A 286 -8.19 -15.64 24.27
CA VAL A 286 -9.27 -14.65 24.41
C VAL A 286 -9.32 -14.04 25.81
N SER A 287 -8.70 -14.66 26.83
CA SER A 287 -8.74 -14.13 28.19
C SER A 287 -8.12 -12.73 28.26
N SER A 288 -7.05 -12.50 27.50
CA SER A 288 -6.35 -11.22 27.33
C SER A 288 -7.17 -10.15 26.58
N ALA A 289 -8.21 -10.56 25.84
CA ALA A 289 -9.12 -9.67 25.10
C ALA A 289 -10.48 -9.45 25.79
N THR A 290 -10.73 -10.07 26.96
CA THR A 290 -12.05 -10.07 27.62
C THR A 290 -12.57 -8.65 27.89
N SER A 291 -11.71 -7.76 28.42
CA SER A 291 -12.12 -6.40 28.73
C SER A 291 -12.49 -5.60 27.48
N TRP A 292 -11.81 -5.87 26.36
CA TRP A 292 -12.14 -5.26 25.07
C TRP A 292 -13.49 -5.75 24.54
N PHE A 293 -13.79 -7.05 24.63
CA PHE A 293 -15.10 -7.59 24.26
C PHE A 293 -16.22 -6.99 25.11
N ASP A 294 -16.02 -6.85 26.42
CA ASP A 294 -17.00 -6.20 27.31
C ASP A 294 -17.29 -4.74 26.88
N VAL A 295 -16.27 -4.01 26.42
CA VAL A 295 -16.43 -2.65 25.91
C VAL A 295 -17.16 -2.63 24.57
N ALA A 296 -16.85 -3.57 23.67
CA ALA A 296 -17.54 -3.72 22.39
C ALA A 296 -19.03 -4.05 22.58
N GLU A 297 -19.37 -4.97 23.48
CA GLU A 297 -20.76 -5.31 23.81
C GLU A 297 -21.54 -4.08 24.33
N LYS A 298 -20.91 -3.26 25.17
CA LYS A 298 -21.48 -1.98 25.63
C LYS A 298 -21.68 -0.99 24.50
N ALA A 299 -20.74 -0.91 23.57
CA ALA A 299 -20.83 -0.07 22.39
C ALA A 299 -22.03 -0.45 21.52
N PHE A 300 -22.20 -1.74 21.20
CA PHE A 300 -23.38 -2.21 20.46
C PHE A 300 -24.69 -2.02 21.23
N SER A 301 -24.69 -2.27 22.55
CA SER A 301 -25.85 -2.00 23.40
C SER A 301 -26.25 -0.53 23.34
N SER A 302 -25.27 0.38 23.30
CA SER A 302 -25.51 1.82 23.16
C SER A 302 -26.10 2.18 21.80
N ALA A 303 -25.59 1.57 20.72
CA ALA A 303 -26.09 1.76 19.36
C ALA A 303 -27.53 1.26 19.20
N ASN A 304 -27.90 0.23 19.98
CA ASN A 304 -29.24 -0.33 20.06
C ASN A 304 -30.16 0.36 21.09
N GLY A 305 -29.75 1.53 21.61
CA GLY A 305 -30.61 2.42 22.38
C GLY A 305 -30.44 2.36 23.90
N ASP A 306 -29.51 1.57 24.44
CA ASP A 306 -29.19 1.63 25.87
C ASP A 306 -28.34 2.86 26.21
N ARG A 307 -28.99 3.91 26.72
CA ARG A 307 -28.31 5.14 27.10
C ARG A 307 -27.42 5.00 28.35
N ARG A 308 -27.61 3.96 29.16
CA ARG A 308 -26.79 3.75 30.36
C ARG A 308 -25.34 3.43 29.98
N THR A 309 -25.15 2.64 28.93
CA THR A 309 -23.82 2.26 28.46
C THR A 309 -23.05 3.45 27.88
N LEU A 310 -23.73 4.45 27.27
CA LEU A 310 -23.06 5.70 26.82
C LEU A 310 -22.36 6.45 27.96
N VAL A 311 -22.95 6.47 29.16
CA VAL A 311 -22.33 7.10 30.34
C VAL A 311 -21.07 6.33 30.76
N GLU A 312 -21.15 5.00 30.76
CA GLU A 312 -20.00 4.14 31.07
C GLU A 312 -18.87 4.30 30.04
N LEU A 313 -19.20 4.39 28.75
CA LEU A 313 -18.24 4.62 27.66
C LEU A 313 -17.63 6.02 27.71
N THR A 314 -18.39 7.03 28.17
CA THR A 314 -17.86 8.39 28.40
C THR A 314 -16.82 8.38 29.52
N HIS A 315 -17.09 7.68 30.62
CA HIS A 315 -16.12 7.50 31.71
C HIS A 315 -14.88 6.73 31.24
N LEU A 316 -15.05 5.71 30.40
CA LEU A 316 -13.94 4.96 29.81
C LEU A 316 -13.06 5.85 28.94
N LEU A 317 -13.65 6.68 28.07
CA LEU A 317 -12.91 7.57 27.18
C LEU A 317 -12.02 8.58 27.93
N GLN A 318 -12.50 9.03 29.10
CA GLN A 318 -11.81 9.95 30.01
C GLN A 318 -10.77 9.27 30.91
N ASN A 319 -10.84 7.95 31.05
CA ASN A 319 -9.92 7.19 31.89
C ASN A 319 -8.55 7.05 31.20
N LYS A 320 -7.53 7.71 31.75
CA LYS A 320 -6.15 7.62 31.23
C LYS A 320 -5.51 6.24 31.34
N GLY A 321 -6.06 5.35 32.17
CA GLY A 321 -5.58 3.97 32.31
C GLY A 321 -6.30 2.95 31.43
N ALA A 322 -7.30 3.36 30.65
CA ALA A 322 -8.01 2.46 29.73
C ALA A 322 -7.12 2.11 28.52
N LEU A 323 -7.28 0.90 27.98
CA LEU A 323 -6.48 0.46 26.84
C LEU A 323 -6.82 1.30 25.58
N PRO A 324 -5.84 1.60 24.71
CA PRO A 324 -6.09 2.40 23.50
C PRO A 324 -7.24 1.89 22.63
N ASN A 325 -7.30 0.57 22.41
CA ASN A 325 -8.34 -0.08 21.61
C ASN A 325 -9.73 0.03 22.23
N GLU A 326 -9.83 -0.08 23.56
CA GLU A 326 -11.09 0.12 24.29
C GLU A 326 -11.60 1.56 24.15
N ARG A 327 -10.68 2.54 24.22
CA ARG A 327 -11.00 3.96 24.07
C ARG A 327 -11.49 4.27 22.65
N LEU A 328 -10.95 3.61 21.63
CA LEU A 328 -11.39 3.77 20.24
C LEU A 328 -12.80 3.21 20.01
N VAL A 329 -13.09 2.01 20.52
CA VAL A 329 -14.44 1.45 20.48
C VAL A 329 -15.46 2.36 21.19
N ALA A 330 -15.10 2.87 22.37
CA ALA A 330 -15.93 3.84 23.08
C ALA A 330 -16.13 5.14 22.30
N ALA A 331 -15.08 5.66 21.64
CA ALA A 331 -15.17 6.84 20.81
C ALA A 331 -16.14 6.63 19.64
N ALA A 332 -16.11 5.48 18.95
CA ALA A 332 -17.04 5.19 17.86
C ALA A 332 -18.51 5.14 18.33
N ALA A 333 -18.77 4.49 19.45
CA ALA A 333 -20.10 4.44 20.05
C ALA A 333 -20.62 5.84 20.43
N LEU A 334 -19.77 6.68 21.04
CA LEU A 334 -20.12 8.04 21.43
C LEU A 334 -20.28 8.97 20.22
N ALA A 335 -19.45 8.81 19.18
CA ALA A 335 -19.60 9.54 17.93
C ALA A 335 -20.95 9.25 17.26
N ARG A 336 -21.42 7.99 17.32
CA ARG A 336 -22.73 7.60 16.82
C ARG A 336 -23.87 8.10 17.70
N GLY A 337 -23.80 7.82 19.00
CA GLY A 337 -24.97 7.81 19.89
C GLY A 337 -25.05 8.97 20.88
N SER A 338 -24.00 9.78 21.06
CA SER A 338 -24.03 10.90 22.00
C SER A 338 -24.98 12.00 21.52
N SER A 339 -25.86 12.46 22.42
CA SER A 339 -26.64 13.68 22.22
C SER A 339 -25.89 14.96 22.57
N ASP A 340 -24.77 14.85 23.28
CA ASP A 340 -23.88 15.98 23.56
C ASP A 340 -22.90 16.16 22.39
N GLU A 341 -22.99 17.31 21.74
CA GLU A 341 -22.20 17.66 20.55
C GLU A 341 -20.70 17.73 20.87
N ASN A 342 -20.32 18.20 22.06
CA ASN A 342 -18.92 18.25 22.48
C ASN A 342 -18.33 16.84 22.64
N THR A 343 -19.06 15.94 23.30
CA THR A 343 -18.65 14.54 23.42
C THR A 343 -18.56 13.88 22.04
N LYS A 344 -19.53 14.13 21.14
CA LYS A 344 -19.50 13.61 19.78
C LYS A 344 -18.27 14.08 19.01
N LEU A 345 -17.99 15.39 19.01
CA LEU A 345 -16.84 15.96 18.31
C LEU A 345 -15.51 15.51 18.91
N LEU A 346 -15.41 15.43 20.25
CA LEU A 346 -14.21 14.90 20.92
C LEU A 346 -13.96 13.44 20.53
N SER A 347 -15.01 12.62 20.50
CA SER A 347 -14.93 11.23 20.09
C SER A 347 -14.51 11.09 18.62
N LEU A 348 -15.09 11.88 17.71
CA LEU A 348 -14.68 11.90 16.30
C LEU A 348 -13.22 12.34 16.15
N ALA A 349 -12.79 13.34 16.90
CA ALA A 349 -11.41 13.83 16.89
C ALA A 349 -10.41 12.75 17.33
N ILE A 350 -10.76 11.94 18.33
CA ILE A 350 -9.97 10.76 18.76
C ILE A 350 -9.91 9.72 17.65
N LEU A 351 -11.05 9.37 17.03
CA LEU A 351 -11.08 8.39 15.92
C LEU A 351 -10.21 8.84 14.75
N VAL A 352 -10.37 10.08 14.30
CA VAL A 352 -9.64 10.65 13.15
C VAL A 352 -8.13 10.68 13.41
N THR A 353 -7.70 11.17 14.57
CA THR A 353 -6.27 11.29 14.87
C THR A 353 -5.60 9.94 15.11
N SER A 354 -6.29 8.98 15.73
CA SER A 354 -5.79 7.62 15.88
C SER A 354 -5.74 6.90 14.53
N ALA A 355 -6.80 6.94 13.74
CA ALA A 355 -6.85 6.28 12.43
C ALA A 355 -5.84 6.87 11.44
N ALA A 356 -5.59 8.18 11.45
CA ALA A 356 -4.61 8.81 10.57
C ALA A 356 -3.16 8.38 10.87
N ARG A 357 -2.87 7.92 12.09
CA ARG A 357 -1.53 7.49 12.53
C ARG A 357 -1.36 5.98 12.54
N ASP A 358 -2.42 5.25 12.23
CA ASP A 358 -2.50 3.81 12.33
C ASP A 358 -2.53 3.18 10.93
N PRO A 359 -1.67 2.20 10.62
CA PRO A 359 -1.69 1.46 9.35
C PRO A 359 -3.07 0.84 9.01
N PHE A 360 -3.88 0.55 10.03
CA PHE A 360 -5.22 -0.02 9.91
C PHE A 360 -6.34 1.03 9.78
N GLY A 361 -6.05 2.32 10.00
CA GLY A 361 -7.08 3.36 9.99
C GLY A 361 -7.81 3.50 8.65
N VAL A 362 -7.15 3.15 7.54
CA VAL A 362 -7.76 3.11 6.20
C VAL A 362 -8.94 2.13 6.12
N ALA A 363 -8.97 1.09 6.97
CA ALA A 363 -10.07 0.12 7.05
C ALA A 363 -11.39 0.75 7.50
N ALA A 364 -11.31 1.80 8.33
CA ALA A 364 -12.46 2.49 8.89
C ALA A 364 -12.71 3.85 8.23
N ASN A 365 -12.06 4.14 7.09
CA ASN A 365 -12.11 5.44 6.43
C ASN A 365 -13.56 5.92 6.16
N ASN A 366 -14.37 5.03 5.57
CA ASN A 366 -15.77 5.32 5.27
C ASN A 366 -16.64 5.33 6.53
N ALA A 367 -16.35 4.46 7.50
CA ALA A 367 -17.07 4.42 8.76
C ALA A 367 -16.87 5.69 9.58
N ILE A 368 -15.65 6.20 9.66
CA ILE A 368 -15.33 7.46 10.36
C ILE A 368 -16.03 8.64 9.68
N ALA A 369 -16.05 8.68 8.35
CA ALA A 369 -16.81 9.69 7.61
C ALA A 369 -18.32 9.60 7.86
N SER A 370 -18.88 8.39 7.83
CA SER A 370 -20.28 8.12 8.15
C SER A 370 -20.65 8.58 9.57
N LEU A 371 -19.80 8.26 10.56
CA LEU A 371 -19.96 8.72 11.95
C LEU A 371 -19.90 10.25 12.07
N ALA A 372 -19.06 10.90 11.26
CA ALA A 372 -18.98 12.35 11.14
C ALA A 372 -20.16 12.97 10.35
N GLY A 373 -20.98 12.15 9.70
CA GLY A 373 -22.13 12.59 8.90
C GLY A 373 -21.74 13.23 7.57
N VAL A 374 -20.62 12.80 6.98
CA VAL A 374 -20.08 13.35 5.74
C VAL A 374 -20.18 12.31 4.63
N ASP A 375 -20.76 12.72 3.49
CA ASP A 375 -20.77 11.89 2.28
C ASP A 375 -19.39 11.95 1.62
N VAL A 376 -18.78 10.78 1.39
CA VAL A 376 -17.39 10.68 0.95
C VAL A 376 -17.21 9.89 -0.33
N LYS A 377 -16.17 10.28 -1.06
CA LYS A 377 -15.63 9.49 -2.17
C LYS A 377 -14.67 8.44 -1.60
N PRO A 378 -14.43 7.31 -2.30
CA PRO A 378 -13.47 6.32 -1.84
C PRO A 378 -12.09 6.96 -1.58
N GLY A 379 -11.53 6.75 -0.38
CA GLY A 379 -10.15 7.12 -0.06
C GLY A 379 -9.94 8.39 0.78
N ASN A 380 -10.93 9.29 0.92
CA ASN A 380 -10.73 10.57 1.62
C ASN A 380 -11.54 10.73 2.93
N GLY A 381 -12.17 9.67 3.45
CA GLY A 381 -13.09 9.74 4.58
C GLY A 381 -12.56 10.37 5.88
N ILE A 382 -11.34 10.05 6.29
CA ILE A 382 -10.66 10.57 7.48
C ILE A 382 -10.37 12.06 7.31
N GLN A 383 -9.97 12.47 6.10
CA GLN A 383 -9.70 13.88 5.79
C GLN A 383 -10.98 14.71 5.81
N GLU A 384 -12.06 14.20 5.22
CA GLU A 384 -13.36 14.90 5.23
C GLU A 384 -13.97 14.91 6.64
N ALA A 385 -13.79 13.85 7.44
CA ALA A 385 -14.18 13.85 8.84
C ALA A 385 -13.36 14.86 9.66
N ALA A 386 -12.05 14.97 9.42
CA ALA A 386 -11.20 15.99 10.06
C ALA A 386 -11.68 17.41 9.71
N ARG A 387 -11.99 17.66 8.44
CA ARG A 387 -12.52 18.93 7.96
C ARG A 387 -13.85 19.27 8.63
N ALA A 388 -14.79 18.33 8.69
CA ALA A 388 -16.08 18.51 9.34
C ALA A 388 -15.95 18.86 10.84
N ILE A 389 -14.97 18.28 11.53
CA ILE A 389 -14.67 18.62 12.93
C ILE A 389 -14.17 20.06 13.06
N ILE A 390 -13.24 20.48 12.19
CA ILE A 390 -12.63 21.83 12.23
C ILE A 390 -13.65 22.91 11.87
N GLU A 391 -14.53 22.63 10.92
CA GLU A 391 -15.57 23.56 10.47
C GLU A 391 -16.73 23.69 11.47
N SER A 392 -16.77 22.88 12.53
CA SER A 392 -17.75 23.01 13.60
C SER A 392 -17.51 24.28 14.42
N ASP A 393 -18.59 25.02 14.70
CA ASP A 393 -18.58 26.20 15.59
C ASP A 393 -18.07 25.88 17.00
N GLN A 394 -18.11 24.61 17.43
CA GLN A 394 -17.63 24.18 18.74
C GLN A 394 -16.15 23.75 18.76
N PHE A 395 -15.48 23.66 17.61
CA PHE A 395 -14.11 23.14 17.51
C PHE A 395 -13.13 23.87 18.44
N GLU A 396 -13.19 25.20 18.47
CA GLU A 396 -12.28 25.97 19.30
C GLU A 396 -12.57 25.83 20.80
N ALA A 397 -13.81 25.49 21.17
CA ALA A 397 -14.23 25.26 22.54
C ALA A 397 -13.93 23.83 23.05
N LEU A 398 -13.56 22.90 22.17
CA LEU A 398 -13.17 21.55 22.57
C LEU A 398 -11.97 21.58 23.51
N SER A 399 -12.04 20.79 24.58
CA SER A 399 -10.95 20.60 25.56
C SER A 399 -9.83 19.69 25.01
N LEU A 400 -9.38 19.98 23.79
CA LEU A 400 -8.25 19.36 23.12
C LEU A 400 -7.01 20.23 23.32
N ASP A 401 -5.85 19.62 23.51
CA ASP A 401 -4.60 20.36 23.54
C ASP A 401 -4.25 20.92 22.15
N SER A 402 -3.37 21.92 22.11
CA SER A 402 -2.98 22.61 20.88
C SER A 402 -2.33 21.67 19.86
N ASN A 403 -1.61 20.63 20.31
CA ASN A 403 -0.96 19.67 19.40
C ASN A 403 -2.01 18.79 18.71
N PHE A 404 -3.05 18.41 19.44
CA PHE A 404 -4.16 17.62 18.92
C PHE A 404 -4.96 18.41 17.87
N LYS A 405 -5.25 19.69 18.14
CA LYS A 405 -5.90 20.60 17.17
C LYS A 405 -5.03 20.82 15.93
N ASN A 406 -3.72 20.95 16.08
CA ASN A 406 -2.80 21.07 14.94
C ASN A 406 -2.75 19.77 14.11
N THR A 407 -2.76 18.60 14.75
CA THR A 407 -2.78 17.30 14.06
C THR A 407 -4.03 17.18 13.18
N LEU A 408 -5.21 17.60 13.65
CA LEU A 408 -6.43 17.60 12.83
C LEU A 408 -6.31 18.50 11.59
N ARG A 409 -5.65 19.66 11.73
CA ARG A 409 -5.40 20.58 10.62
C ARG A 409 -4.44 19.96 9.60
N GLU A 410 -3.35 19.35 10.06
CA GLU A 410 -2.39 18.63 9.20
C GLU A 410 -3.05 17.49 8.41
N ILE A 411 -3.95 16.73 9.06
CA ILE A 411 -4.73 15.67 8.41
C ILE A 411 -5.61 16.25 7.29
N THR A 412 -6.21 17.42 7.51
CA THR A 412 -7.10 18.07 6.54
C THR A 412 -6.34 18.57 5.29
N ASP A 413 -5.09 19.01 5.47
CA ASP A 413 -4.25 19.54 4.39
C ASP A 413 -3.61 18.44 3.53
N GLY A 414 -3.89 17.16 3.81
CA GLY A 414 -3.32 16.03 3.08
C GLY A 414 -1.87 15.72 3.43
N ASN A 415 -1.30 16.39 4.44
CA ASN A 415 0.02 16.12 5.00
C ASN A 415 -0.02 14.96 5.99
N ILE A 416 -0.65 13.85 5.58
CA ILE A 416 -0.73 12.64 6.40
C ILE A 416 0.54 11.83 6.14
N ASP A 417 1.49 11.92 7.07
CA ASP A 417 2.54 10.93 7.20
C ASP A 417 1.86 9.65 7.72
N TRP A 418 1.62 8.67 6.85
CA TRP A 418 0.98 7.38 7.18
C TRP A 418 1.89 6.47 8.02
N GLY A 419 2.67 7.07 8.93
CA GLY A 419 3.38 6.44 10.02
C GLY A 419 4.21 5.24 9.60
N VAL A 420 5.43 5.48 9.11
CA VAL A 420 6.51 4.55 9.45
C VAL A 420 6.80 4.78 10.94
N PRO A 421 6.72 3.78 11.83
CA PRO A 421 6.97 3.99 13.25
C PRO A 421 8.43 4.43 13.44
N THR A 422 8.66 5.72 13.69
CA THR A 422 9.92 6.14 14.31
C THR A 422 9.78 5.87 15.80
N ALA A 423 10.75 5.16 16.37
CA ALA A 423 10.74 4.54 17.70
C ALA A 423 10.69 5.52 18.90
N SER A 424 9.89 6.59 18.87
CA SER A 424 9.96 7.67 19.87
C SER A 424 8.64 8.20 20.42
N THR A 425 7.48 7.59 20.17
CA THR A 425 6.21 7.98 20.82
C THR A 425 5.69 6.91 21.77
N GLN A 426 6.51 6.54 22.77
CA GLN A 426 6.01 6.04 24.04
C GLN A 426 5.89 7.20 25.03
N SER A 427 4.78 7.92 24.99
CA SER A 427 4.19 8.59 26.16
C SER A 427 2.89 9.31 25.75
N LEU A 428 1.77 8.64 26.03
CA LEU A 428 0.47 9.28 26.25
C LEU A 428 -0.13 8.72 27.54
#